data_AF-A0A954RIY7-F1
#
_entry.id   AF-A0A954RIY7-F1
#
_cell.length_a   1.000
_cell.length_b   1.000
_cell.length_c   1.000
_cell.angle_alpha   90.00
_cell.angle_beta   90.00
_cell.angle_gamma   90.00
#
_symmetry.space_group_name_H-M   'P 1'
#
loop_
_entity.id
_entity.type
_entity.pdbx_description
1 polymer ?
#
loop_
_entity_poly.entity_id
_entity_poly.type
_entity_poly.pdbx_seq_one_letter_code
_entity_poly.pdbx_strand_id
1 'polypeptide(L)'
;MKNSHVSRRQFLNRTVGAAVAAGAAPYVWLPSARGAANDQLNIACIGVGGRGSDIGHQAGRLFNMVACADVYRDNAEKFASKYDGKCEVYTDYRKVLDREDVDAITCGTPDHWHVRIAIDALEAGKHVYCEKPLTLTIEESRLIQDAVKKTGKTFQVGTQQRSEFGQMFLKAIAIARSGMLGDKLHAVSSVGPATAGGPFPTEAPPAALDFNFWLGQTPKVDFCSRRIGWDFRWWLEYSGGQVTDWGVHHTDIAMWALGGDEMGVVQAEGKGTFPGIPDGTDMVAFLNGKTKLPQQFNVAQTFDCDLTLANGNTIKLVSDRNELLLEGEKGRLRVNRGSLTGKIVEDINADPKQKEWLDEEVHKLYRNMPIQGHMANFLHCIKSGDKPISDVWTHCNSVNACHMANIAMFVKRKLQFDPATYQFVGDEEANRFLSRERRDDWG
;
A
#
# COMPACT_ATOMS: atom_id res chain seq x y z
N MET A 1 40.70 -48.81 -10.22
CA MET A 1 39.38 -48.71 -10.90
C MET A 1 38.31 -48.43 -9.86
N LYS A 2 37.26 -47.71 -10.27
CA LYS A 2 36.33 -46.92 -9.46
C LYS A 2 35.59 -47.66 -8.34
N ASN A 3 35.35 -46.89 -7.28
CA ASN A 3 34.58 -47.16 -6.06
C ASN A 3 33.21 -47.83 -6.29
N SER A 4 32.89 -48.81 -5.46
CA SER A 4 31.53 -49.31 -5.22
C SER A 4 30.98 -48.75 -3.90
N HIS A 5 29.68 -48.47 -3.90
CA HIS A 5 28.93 -47.66 -2.96
C HIS A 5 28.73 -48.30 -1.58
N VAL A 6 28.91 -47.52 -0.51
CA VAL A 6 28.33 -47.80 0.82
C VAL A 6 27.01 -47.05 0.92
N SER A 7 25.94 -47.78 1.24
CA SER A 7 24.56 -47.32 1.23
C SER A 7 24.14 -46.69 2.58
N ARG A 8 23.10 -45.85 2.48
CA ARG A 8 22.55 -44.90 3.47
C ARG A 8 21.95 -45.49 4.77
N ARG A 9 22.54 -46.50 5.42
CA ARG A 9 21.91 -47.11 6.62
C ARG A 9 22.82 -47.52 7.79
N GLN A 10 23.94 -46.83 8.00
CA GLN A 10 24.78 -47.06 9.19
C GLN A 10 25.43 -45.76 9.68
N PHE A 11 24.68 -44.90 10.38
CA PHE A 11 25.28 -44.00 11.36
C PHE A 11 24.28 -43.52 12.42
N LEU A 12 23.60 -44.47 13.05
CA LEU A 12 22.90 -44.26 14.33
C LEU A 12 23.40 -45.36 15.25
N ASN A 13 24.37 -45.00 16.10
CA ASN A 13 24.61 -45.53 17.45
C ASN A 13 26.11 -45.49 17.79
N ARG A 14 26.51 -44.49 18.57
CA ARG A 14 27.44 -44.63 19.73
C ARG A 14 27.50 -43.31 20.52
N THR A 15 26.67 -43.18 21.55
CA THR A 15 26.97 -43.30 23.00
C THR A 15 27.69 -42.10 23.63
N VAL A 16 26.89 -41.32 24.36
CA VAL A 16 27.08 -40.73 25.71
C VAL A 16 28.51 -40.64 26.29
N GLY A 17 28.90 -39.41 26.64
CA GLY A 17 29.92 -39.07 27.64
C GLY A 17 29.74 -37.62 28.10
N ALA A 18 29.39 -37.42 29.37
CA ALA A 18 29.00 -36.15 29.96
C ALA A 18 30.19 -35.24 30.33
N ALA A 19 30.08 -33.94 30.04
CA ALA A 19 30.80 -32.87 30.72
C ALA A 19 29.87 -31.65 30.86
N VAL A 20 29.56 -31.28 32.10
CA VAL A 20 28.76 -30.11 32.46
C VAL A 20 29.67 -28.88 32.44
N ALA A 21 29.35 -27.90 31.59
CA ALA A 21 29.78 -26.52 31.75
C ALA A 21 28.57 -25.62 31.46
N ALA A 22 28.15 -24.86 32.48
CA ALA A 22 27.05 -23.92 32.39
C ALA A 22 27.38 -22.77 31.42
N GLY A 23 26.51 -22.53 30.43
CA GLY A 23 26.63 -21.40 29.52
C GLY A 23 25.65 -21.50 28.35
N ALA A 24 24.69 -20.57 28.30
CA ALA A 24 23.84 -20.20 27.16
C ALA A 24 23.45 -21.33 26.18
N ALA A 25 22.29 -21.96 26.41
CA ALA A 25 21.68 -22.78 25.38
C ALA A 25 21.30 -21.88 24.17
N PRO A 26 21.80 -22.15 22.95
CA PRO A 26 21.24 -21.55 21.76
C PRO A 26 19.78 -22.02 21.67
N TYR A 27 18.86 -21.09 21.40
CA TYR A 27 17.50 -21.41 20.98
C TYR A 27 17.57 -22.19 19.67
N VAL A 28 17.81 -23.49 19.75
CA VAL A 28 17.59 -24.44 18.66
C VAL A 28 16.09 -24.64 18.62
N TRP A 29 15.45 -23.93 17.70
CA TRP A 29 14.07 -24.18 17.32
C TRP A 29 13.99 -25.61 16.76
N LEU A 30 13.55 -26.54 17.59
CA LEU A 30 13.05 -27.83 17.15
C LEU A 30 11.65 -27.55 16.55
N PRO A 31 11.39 -27.83 15.26
CA PRO A 31 10.04 -27.82 14.73
C PRO A 31 9.28 -29.01 15.34
N SER A 32 8.80 -28.86 16.58
CA SER A 32 7.78 -29.73 17.13
C SER A 32 6.42 -29.22 16.64
N ALA A 33 5.67 -30.14 16.05
CA ALA A 33 4.40 -29.96 15.35
C ALA A 33 4.53 -29.28 13.98
N ARG A 34 4.74 -30.12 12.95
CA ARG A 34 3.94 -30.00 11.73
C ARG A 34 2.48 -29.92 12.20
N GLY A 35 1.90 -28.71 12.21
CA GLY A 35 0.45 -28.57 12.12
C GLY A 35 0.00 -29.42 10.95
N ALA A 36 -1.12 -30.13 11.11
CA ALA A 36 -1.69 -30.90 10.02
C ALA A 36 -1.78 -29.99 8.78
N ALA A 37 -1.62 -30.55 7.58
CA ALA A 37 -1.79 -29.79 6.33
C ALA A 37 -3.17 -29.09 6.19
N ASN A 38 -4.08 -29.31 7.16
CA ASN A 38 -5.41 -28.74 7.30
C ASN A 38 -5.52 -27.38 8.04
N ASP A 39 -4.44 -26.82 8.60
CA ASP A 39 -4.52 -25.55 9.37
C ASP A 39 -4.08 -24.29 8.59
N GLN A 40 -3.72 -24.44 7.31
CA GLN A 40 -3.36 -23.30 6.45
C GLN A 40 -4.60 -22.74 5.75
N LEU A 41 -4.82 -21.44 5.93
CA LEU A 41 -5.88 -20.70 5.25
C LEU A 41 -5.64 -20.68 3.74
N ASN A 42 -6.72 -20.75 2.99
CA ASN A 42 -6.74 -20.65 1.55
C ASN A 42 -6.83 -19.17 1.12
N ILE A 43 -6.04 -18.80 0.12
CA ILE A 43 -6.00 -17.45 -0.42
C ILE A 43 -6.20 -17.47 -1.93
N ALA A 44 -6.85 -16.42 -2.43
CA ALA A 44 -6.87 -16.09 -3.84
C ALA A 44 -6.22 -14.73 -4.16
N CYS A 45 -5.68 -14.57 -5.35
CA CYS A 45 -5.07 -13.31 -5.79
C CYS A 45 -5.86 -12.66 -6.93
N ILE A 46 -6.29 -11.41 -6.74
CA ILE A 46 -7.04 -10.64 -7.73
C ILE A 46 -6.16 -9.49 -8.24
N GLY A 47 -5.97 -9.43 -9.57
CA GLY A 47 -4.98 -8.56 -10.20
C GLY A 47 -3.57 -9.11 -10.00
N VAL A 48 -3.10 -9.94 -10.94
CA VAL A 48 -1.82 -10.66 -10.83
C VAL A 48 -0.80 -10.25 -11.91
N GLY A 49 -0.96 -9.08 -12.52
CA GLY A 49 0.13 -8.40 -13.21
C GLY A 49 1.15 -7.79 -12.23
N GLY A 50 2.33 -7.41 -12.75
CA GLY A 50 3.33 -6.57 -12.05
C GLY A 50 3.47 -6.83 -10.54
N ARG A 51 3.15 -5.81 -9.73
CA ARG A 51 3.24 -5.88 -8.26
C ARG A 51 2.26 -6.87 -7.63
N GLY A 52 1.07 -7.03 -8.21
CA GLY A 52 0.07 -7.99 -7.75
C GLY A 52 0.57 -9.43 -7.77
N SER A 53 1.36 -9.80 -8.78
CA SER A 53 2.08 -11.08 -8.81
C SER A 53 3.05 -11.24 -7.63
N ASP A 54 3.86 -10.22 -7.32
CA ASP A 54 4.85 -10.30 -6.25
C ASP A 54 4.21 -10.52 -4.88
N ILE A 55 3.18 -9.72 -4.55
CA ILE A 55 2.46 -9.84 -3.27
C ILE A 55 1.66 -11.14 -3.20
N GLY A 56 1.11 -11.61 -4.32
CA GLY A 56 0.46 -12.92 -4.40
C GLY A 56 1.43 -14.07 -4.12
N HIS A 57 2.67 -14.00 -4.65
CA HIS A 57 3.71 -14.98 -4.33
C HIS A 57 4.21 -14.88 -2.89
N GLN A 58 4.21 -13.70 -2.27
CA GLN A 58 4.49 -13.57 -0.83
C GLN A 58 3.39 -14.25 -0.01
N ALA A 59 2.12 -14.05 -0.39
CA ALA A 59 1.00 -14.74 0.26
C ALA A 59 1.07 -16.26 0.07
N GLY A 60 1.38 -16.75 -1.14
CA GLY A 60 1.50 -18.18 -1.42
C GLY A 60 2.61 -18.92 -0.65
N ARG A 61 3.48 -18.20 0.08
CA ARG A 61 4.45 -18.81 1.03
C ARG A 61 3.87 -19.08 2.41
N LEU A 62 2.76 -18.40 2.75
CA LEU A 62 2.15 -18.42 4.08
C LEU A 62 0.74 -19.04 4.06
N PHE A 63 0.06 -18.97 2.92
CA PHE A 63 -1.28 -19.45 2.64
C PHE A 63 -1.28 -20.54 1.56
N ASN A 64 -2.36 -21.30 1.46
CA ASN A 64 -2.63 -22.18 0.34
C ASN A 64 -3.19 -21.36 -0.84
N MET A 65 -2.45 -21.22 -1.93
CA MET A 65 -2.93 -20.52 -3.13
C MET A 65 -3.91 -21.40 -3.91
N VAL A 66 -5.19 -21.02 -3.94
CA VAL A 66 -6.26 -21.86 -4.55
C VAL A 66 -6.89 -21.25 -5.80
N ALA A 67 -6.77 -19.94 -5.99
CA ALA A 67 -7.30 -19.26 -7.18
C ALA A 67 -6.54 -17.95 -7.49
N CYS A 68 -6.60 -17.53 -8.75
CA CYS A 68 -6.27 -16.17 -9.14
C CYS A 68 -7.27 -15.61 -10.16
N ALA A 69 -7.40 -14.30 -10.21
CA ALA A 69 -8.19 -13.60 -11.22
C ALA A 69 -7.40 -12.44 -11.84
N ASP A 70 -7.42 -12.35 -13.17
CA ASP A 70 -6.95 -11.18 -13.92
C ASP A 70 -7.78 -11.04 -15.20
N VAL A 71 -8.22 -9.82 -15.51
CA VAL A 71 -8.97 -9.54 -16.74
C VAL A 71 -8.09 -9.71 -18.00
N TYR A 72 -6.77 -9.74 -17.82
CA TYR A 72 -5.82 -10.19 -18.82
C TYR A 72 -5.44 -11.65 -18.53
N ARG A 73 -6.06 -12.58 -19.27
CA ARG A 73 -5.90 -14.04 -19.07
C ARG A 73 -4.44 -14.49 -19.01
N ASP A 74 -3.57 -13.96 -19.87
CA ASP A 74 -2.15 -14.33 -19.90
C ASP A 74 -1.43 -14.03 -18.58
N ASN A 75 -1.81 -12.96 -17.86
CA ASN A 75 -1.27 -12.67 -16.53
C ASN A 75 -1.72 -13.71 -15.51
N ALA A 76 -3.00 -14.09 -15.53
CA ALA A 76 -3.56 -15.08 -14.62
C ALA A 76 -2.93 -16.46 -14.82
N GLU A 77 -2.81 -16.91 -16.08
CA GLU A 77 -2.17 -18.19 -16.43
C GLU A 77 -0.69 -18.21 -16.04
N LYS A 78 0.04 -17.12 -16.33
CA LYS A 78 1.45 -16.98 -15.92
C LYS A 78 1.60 -17.06 -14.39
N PHE A 79 0.73 -16.40 -13.62
CA PHE A 79 0.76 -16.47 -12.17
C PHE A 79 0.48 -17.89 -11.66
N ALA A 80 -0.60 -18.52 -12.15
CA ALA A 80 -1.05 -19.85 -11.74
C ALA A 80 -0.02 -20.95 -12.05
N SER A 81 0.76 -20.80 -13.12
CA SER A 81 1.81 -21.75 -13.53
C SER A 81 2.84 -22.07 -12.44
N LYS A 82 2.99 -21.22 -11.41
CA LYS A 82 3.92 -21.45 -10.29
C LYS A 82 3.36 -22.30 -9.14
N TYR A 83 2.12 -22.78 -9.27
CA TYR A 83 1.40 -23.46 -8.19
C TYR A 83 0.96 -24.89 -8.56
N ASP A 84 1.66 -25.54 -9.50
CA ASP A 84 1.49 -26.96 -9.84
C ASP A 84 0.03 -27.38 -10.10
N GLY A 85 -0.76 -26.52 -10.75
CA GLY A 85 -2.17 -26.75 -11.06
C GLY A 85 -3.16 -26.57 -9.89
N LYS A 86 -2.70 -26.14 -8.71
CA LYS A 86 -3.55 -25.89 -7.53
C LYS A 86 -4.25 -24.54 -7.55
N CYS A 87 -3.70 -23.59 -8.31
CA CYS A 87 -4.25 -22.24 -8.46
C CYS A 87 -5.14 -22.20 -9.70
N GLU A 88 -6.45 -22.15 -9.50
CA GLU A 88 -7.41 -22.06 -10.59
C GLU A 88 -7.49 -20.64 -11.17
N VAL A 89 -7.57 -20.54 -12.50
CA VAL A 89 -7.53 -19.28 -13.24
C VAL A 89 -8.94 -18.76 -13.54
N TYR A 90 -9.18 -17.52 -13.13
CA TYR A 90 -10.40 -16.77 -13.43
C TYR A 90 -10.07 -15.48 -14.22
N THR A 91 -11.03 -15.01 -14.99
CA THR A 91 -10.98 -13.69 -15.66
C THR A 91 -11.97 -12.69 -15.06
N ASP A 92 -12.80 -13.16 -14.14
CA ASP A 92 -13.78 -12.38 -13.40
C ASP A 92 -13.60 -12.71 -11.91
N TYR A 93 -13.22 -11.71 -11.12
CA TYR A 93 -12.92 -11.91 -9.71
C TYR A 93 -14.15 -12.31 -8.90
N ARG A 94 -15.37 -11.98 -9.36
CA ARG A 94 -16.60 -12.29 -8.62
C ARG A 94 -16.79 -13.80 -8.46
N LYS A 95 -16.40 -14.57 -9.47
CA LYS A 95 -16.40 -16.04 -9.40
C LYS A 95 -15.41 -16.60 -8.37
N VAL A 96 -14.32 -15.88 -8.08
CA VAL A 96 -13.41 -16.23 -6.98
C VAL A 96 -14.07 -15.95 -5.63
N LEU A 97 -14.83 -14.86 -5.52
CA LEU A 97 -15.54 -14.50 -4.29
C LEU A 97 -16.67 -15.48 -3.97
N ASP A 98 -17.31 -16.06 -4.99
CA ASP A 98 -18.34 -17.11 -4.85
C ASP A 98 -17.79 -18.43 -4.27
N ARG A 99 -16.46 -18.63 -4.25
CA ARG A 99 -15.85 -19.85 -3.73
C ARG A 99 -15.88 -19.88 -2.20
N GLU A 100 -16.54 -20.87 -1.63
CA GLU A 100 -16.59 -21.06 -0.17
C GLU A 100 -15.23 -21.41 0.44
N ASP A 101 -14.34 -22.03 -0.34
CA ASP A 101 -13.02 -22.47 0.13
C ASP A 101 -11.96 -21.37 0.16
N VAL A 102 -12.28 -20.13 -0.22
CA VAL A 102 -11.37 -18.97 -0.14
C VAL A 102 -11.58 -18.24 1.19
N ASP A 103 -10.54 -18.11 2.03
CA ASP A 103 -10.63 -17.39 3.31
C ASP A 103 -10.24 -15.91 3.18
N ALA A 104 -9.24 -15.63 2.33
CA ALA A 104 -8.69 -14.30 2.15
C ALA A 104 -8.36 -14.01 0.68
N ILE A 105 -8.25 -12.73 0.33
CA ILE A 105 -7.76 -12.30 -0.96
C ILE A 105 -6.63 -11.29 -0.83
N THR A 106 -5.75 -11.27 -1.83
CA THR A 106 -4.91 -10.11 -2.13
C THR A 106 -5.45 -9.38 -3.35
N CYS A 107 -5.59 -8.06 -3.25
CA CYS A 107 -5.97 -7.17 -4.35
C CYS A 107 -4.76 -6.36 -4.82
N GLY A 108 -4.29 -6.64 -6.04
CA GLY A 108 -3.17 -5.98 -6.71
C GLY A 108 -3.55 -5.33 -8.04
N THR A 109 -4.81 -4.93 -8.19
CA THR A 109 -5.35 -4.27 -9.39
C THR A 109 -4.87 -2.82 -9.50
N PRO A 110 -5.23 -2.09 -10.58
CA PRO A 110 -5.09 -0.63 -10.61
C PRO A 110 -5.93 0.07 -9.53
N ASP A 111 -5.56 1.31 -9.19
CA ASP A 111 -6.12 2.07 -8.06
C ASP A 111 -7.65 2.21 -8.15
N HIS A 112 -8.19 2.42 -9.37
CA HIS A 112 -9.64 2.53 -9.62
C HIS A 112 -10.45 1.26 -9.37
N TRP A 113 -9.81 0.13 -9.08
CA TRP A 113 -10.47 -1.14 -8.77
C TRP A 113 -10.39 -1.55 -7.31
N HIS A 114 -9.45 -0.99 -6.55
CA HIS A 114 -9.13 -1.43 -5.19
C HIS A 114 -10.37 -1.48 -4.28
N VAL A 115 -11.06 -0.35 -4.13
CA VAL A 115 -12.18 -0.23 -3.17
C VAL A 115 -13.35 -1.12 -3.56
N ARG A 116 -13.69 -1.20 -4.85
CA ARG A 116 -14.79 -2.06 -5.30
C ARG A 116 -14.52 -3.53 -5.00
N ILE A 117 -13.36 -4.04 -5.41
CA ILE A 117 -12.99 -5.45 -5.17
C ILE A 117 -12.88 -5.74 -3.68
N ALA A 118 -12.32 -4.80 -2.92
CA ALA A 118 -12.20 -4.91 -1.48
C ALA A 118 -13.57 -5.01 -0.80
N ILE A 119 -14.52 -4.14 -1.12
CA ILE A 119 -15.87 -4.18 -0.56
C ILE A 119 -16.56 -5.50 -0.93
N ASP A 120 -16.56 -5.87 -2.21
CA ASP A 120 -17.19 -7.11 -2.68
C ASP A 120 -16.59 -8.34 -1.94
N ALA A 121 -15.27 -8.35 -1.72
CA ALA A 121 -14.61 -9.43 -0.97
C ALA A 121 -14.97 -9.44 0.52
N LEU A 122 -15.01 -8.28 1.17
CA LEU A 122 -15.43 -8.16 2.57
C LEU A 122 -16.87 -8.65 2.75
N GLU A 123 -17.77 -8.27 1.85
CA GLU A 123 -19.19 -8.68 1.87
C GLU A 123 -19.37 -10.17 1.58
N ALA A 124 -18.51 -10.75 0.73
CA ALA A 124 -18.40 -12.20 0.55
C ALA A 124 -17.72 -12.94 1.73
N GLY A 125 -17.45 -12.22 2.84
CA GLY A 125 -16.90 -12.79 4.07
C GLY A 125 -15.40 -13.09 4.03
N LYS A 126 -14.66 -12.49 3.09
CA LYS A 126 -13.21 -12.72 2.90
C LYS A 126 -12.39 -11.68 3.66
N HIS A 127 -11.23 -12.09 4.19
CA HIS A 127 -10.22 -11.14 4.67
C HIS A 127 -9.49 -10.51 3.48
N VAL A 128 -9.07 -9.24 3.59
CA VAL A 128 -8.51 -8.50 2.45
C VAL A 128 -7.14 -7.91 2.75
N TYR A 129 -6.17 -8.25 1.92
CA TYR A 129 -4.96 -7.45 1.71
C TYR A 129 -5.15 -6.63 0.44
N CYS A 130 -5.02 -5.31 0.49
CA CYS A 130 -5.15 -4.45 -0.69
C CYS A 130 -3.88 -3.62 -0.90
N GLU A 131 -3.34 -3.61 -2.11
CA GLU A 131 -2.22 -2.73 -2.44
C GLU A 131 -2.60 -1.25 -2.30
N LYS A 132 -1.56 -0.44 -2.14
CA LYS A 132 -1.65 1.03 -2.13
C LYS A 132 -1.57 1.57 -3.57
N PRO A 133 -2.03 2.82 -3.82
CA PRO A 133 -2.86 3.64 -2.93
C PRO A 133 -4.24 3.01 -2.76
N LEU A 134 -4.80 3.08 -1.55
CA LEU A 134 -6.02 2.34 -1.21
C LEU A 134 -7.24 2.80 -2.02
N THR A 135 -7.34 4.11 -2.30
CA THR A 135 -8.51 4.71 -2.95
C THR A 135 -8.12 5.58 -4.15
N LEU A 136 -9.04 5.74 -5.08
CA LEU A 136 -9.00 6.71 -6.18
C LEU A 136 -9.60 8.05 -5.78
N THR A 137 -10.53 8.05 -4.82
CA THR A 137 -11.23 9.26 -4.34
C THR A 137 -11.30 9.32 -2.81
N ILE A 138 -11.69 10.48 -2.26
CA ILE A 138 -11.85 10.67 -0.81
C ILE A 138 -13.13 9.97 -0.32
N GLU A 139 -14.21 9.96 -1.11
CA GLU A 139 -15.45 9.26 -0.76
C GLU A 139 -15.25 7.76 -0.55
N GLU A 140 -14.44 7.14 -1.41
CA GLU A 140 -14.11 5.71 -1.31
C GLU A 140 -13.48 5.33 0.03
N SER A 141 -12.79 6.26 0.71
CA SER A 141 -12.26 6.04 2.06
C SER A 141 -13.37 5.77 3.08
N ARG A 142 -14.51 6.47 2.99
CA ARG A 142 -15.66 6.20 3.87
C ARG A 142 -16.30 4.85 3.53
N LEU A 143 -16.49 4.57 2.24
CA LEU A 143 -17.12 3.32 1.78
C LEU A 143 -16.37 2.08 2.27
N ILE A 144 -15.04 2.07 2.16
CA ILE A 144 -14.24 0.92 2.60
C ILE A 144 -14.20 0.80 4.12
N GLN A 145 -14.12 1.91 4.85
CA GLN A 145 -14.18 1.93 6.31
C GLN A 145 -15.51 1.36 6.82
N ASP A 146 -16.63 1.76 6.22
CA ASP A 146 -17.96 1.25 6.55
C ASP A 146 -18.07 -0.25 6.27
N ALA A 147 -17.55 -0.72 5.14
CA ALA A 147 -17.53 -2.15 4.80
C ALA A 147 -16.68 -2.98 5.79
N VAL A 148 -15.50 -2.49 6.17
CA VAL A 148 -14.64 -3.17 7.17
C VAL A 148 -15.34 -3.21 8.52
N LYS A 149 -15.97 -2.10 8.95
CA LYS A 149 -16.73 -2.04 10.20
C LYS A 149 -17.94 -2.98 10.21
N LYS A 150 -18.70 -3.01 9.12
CA LYS A 150 -19.91 -3.84 8.95
C LYS A 150 -19.59 -5.33 8.99
N THR A 151 -18.50 -5.74 8.34
CA THR A 151 -18.14 -7.16 8.16
C THR A 151 -17.26 -7.69 9.27
N GLY A 152 -16.52 -6.81 9.98
CA GLY A 152 -15.55 -7.20 11.01
C GLY A 152 -14.35 -7.98 10.47
N LYS A 153 -14.18 -8.03 9.14
CA LYS A 153 -13.10 -8.78 8.50
C LYS A 153 -11.78 -8.01 8.57
N THR A 154 -10.69 -8.75 8.75
CA THR A 154 -9.33 -8.20 8.73
C THR A 154 -9.05 -7.54 7.38
N PHE A 155 -8.60 -6.28 7.44
CA PHE A 155 -8.22 -5.50 6.27
C PHE A 155 -6.83 -4.89 6.47
N GLN A 156 -5.92 -5.16 5.55
CA GLN A 156 -4.56 -4.60 5.56
C GLN A 156 -4.22 -3.90 4.25
N VAL A 157 -3.58 -2.73 4.34
CA VAL A 157 -3.09 -1.96 3.19
C VAL A 157 -1.62 -2.28 2.90
N GLY A 158 -1.24 -2.33 1.61
CA GLY A 158 0.10 -2.70 1.12
C GLY A 158 1.24 -1.71 1.36
N THR A 159 1.25 -0.98 2.48
CA THR A 159 2.31 -0.02 2.86
C THR A 159 3.39 -0.70 3.71
N GLN A 160 4.27 -1.43 3.03
CA GLN A 160 5.32 -2.27 3.64
C GLN A 160 6.31 -1.50 4.53
N GLN A 161 6.40 -0.18 4.39
CA GLN A 161 7.25 0.68 5.24
C GLN A 161 6.88 0.59 6.73
N ARG A 162 5.65 0.18 7.07
CA ARG A 162 5.23 -0.03 8.46
C ARG A 162 5.73 -1.34 9.10
N SER A 163 6.32 -2.27 8.34
CA SER A 163 6.68 -3.60 8.86
C SER A 163 7.95 -4.21 8.28
N GLU A 164 8.59 -3.58 7.29
CA GLU A 164 9.77 -4.09 6.59
C GLU A 164 10.97 -3.12 6.68
N PHE A 165 11.95 -3.30 5.77
CA PHE A 165 13.14 -2.44 5.64
C PHE A 165 13.96 -2.31 6.94
N GLY A 166 14.19 -3.43 7.63
CA GLY A 166 14.98 -3.43 8.87
C GLY A 166 14.41 -2.52 9.97
N GLN A 167 13.09 -2.28 9.95
CA GLN A 167 12.38 -1.42 10.90
C GLN A 167 12.83 0.05 10.88
N MET A 168 13.56 0.50 9.86
CA MET A 168 14.12 1.86 9.81
C MET A 168 13.05 2.95 9.91
N PHE A 169 11.88 2.74 9.29
CA PHE A 169 10.77 3.69 9.38
C PHE A 169 10.09 3.67 10.77
N LEU A 170 9.94 2.49 11.40
CA LEU A 170 9.43 2.40 12.77
C LEU A 170 10.37 3.09 13.76
N LYS A 171 11.69 2.95 13.58
CA LYS A 171 12.71 3.65 14.35
C LYS A 171 12.64 5.16 14.16
N ALA A 172 12.46 5.64 12.93
CA ALA A 172 12.24 7.06 12.64
C ALA A 172 10.99 7.61 13.35
N ILE A 173 9.88 6.87 13.33
CA ILE A 173 8.64 7.23 14.02
C ILE A 173 8.85 7.26 15.54
N ALA A 174 9.48 6.24 16.12
CA ALA A 174 9.77 6.17 17.56
C ALA A 174 10.62 7.37 18.02
N ILE A 175 11.67 7.73 17.27
CA ILE A 175 12.49 8.91 17.56
C ILE A 175 11.66 10.19 17.48
N ALA A 176 10.84 10.37 16.44
CA ALA A 176 10.01 11.57 16.30
C ALA A 176 9.01 11.71 17.46
N ARG A 177 8.33 10.62 17.82
CA ARG A 177 7.32 10.58 18.89
C ARG A 177 7.89 10.68 20.30
N SER A 178 9.20 10.48 20.48
CA SER A 178 9.87 10.60 21.77
C SER A 178 10.09 12.05 22.26
N GLY A 179 9.90 13.04 21.39
CA GLY A 179 10.22 14.45 21.66
C GLY A 179 11.70 14.82 21.44
N MET A 180 12.54 13.88 20.99
CA MET A 180 13.94 14.14 20.64
C MET A 180 14.13 15.14 19.49
N LEU A 181 13.13 15.25 18.59
CA LEU A 181 13.14 16.26 17.52
C LEU A 181 12.58 17.62 17.97
N GLY A 182 11.92 17.68 19.12
CA GLY A 182 11.16 18.85 19.55
C GLY A 182 9.65 18.62 19.57
N ASP A 183 8.92 19.67 19.91
CA ASP A 183 7.45 19.62 20.03
C ASP A 183 6.76 19.98 18.71
N LYS A 184 7.38 20.85 17.88
CA LYS A 184 6.83 21.26 16.60
C LYS A 184 7.56 20.57 15.46
N LEU A 185 6.87 19.68 14.78
CA LEU A 185 7.45 18.84 13.75
C LEU A 185 7.02 19.26 12.34
N HIS A 186 7.98 19.18 11.42
CA HIS A 186 7.81 19.32 9.99
C HIS A 186 8.36 18.07 9.30
N ALA A 187 7.69 17.62 8.24
CA ALA A 187 8.17 16.55 7.39
C ALA A 187 8.30 17.01 5.94
N VAL A 188 9.36 16.58 5.26
CA VAL A 188 9.47 16.66 3.80
C VAL A 188 9.32 15.25 3.24
N SER A 189 8.13 14.97 2.70
CA SER A 189 7.82 13.75 1.96
C SER A 189 8.18 13.97 0.49
N SER A 190 9.40 13.59 0.14
CA SER A 190 9.93 13.82 -1.21
C SER A 190 9.92 12.53 -2.03
N VAL A 191 9.36 12.61 -3.24
CA VAL A 191 9.26 11.47 -4.17
C VAL A 191 9.63 11.91 -5.57
N GLY A 192 10.12 10.99 -6.41
CA GLY A 192 10.55 11.31 -7.78
C GLY A 192 9.46 11.98 -8.61
N PRO A 193 9.78 12.65 -9.74
CA PRO A 193 8.79 13.21 -10.64
C PRO A 193 8.00 12.12 -11.37
N ALA A 194 6.82 12.47 -11.91
CA ALA A 194 6.09 11.57 -12.80
C ALA A 194 6.68 11.60 -14.21
N THR A 195 6.38 10.57 -15.01
CA THR A 195 6.79 10.50 -16.41
C THR A 195 5.81 11.27 -17.30
N ALA A 196 6.31 12.05 -18.26
CA ALA A 196 5.50 12.61 -19.34
C ALA A 196 5.54 11.68 -20.56
N GLY A 197 4.47 11.68 -21.36
CA GLY A 197 4.44 10.88 -22.58
C GLY A 197 3.11 10.97 -23.32
N GLY A 198 3.17 10.79 -24.63
CA GLY A 198 2.04 10.87 -25.55
C GLY A 198 2.12 12.10 -26.48
N PRO A 199 1.09 12.32 -27.32
CA PRO A 199 -0.10 11.48 -27.48
C PRO A 199 0.24 10.09 -28.06
N PHE A 200 -0.48 9.07 -27.61
CA PHE A 200 -0.33 7.69 -28.03
C PHE A 200 -1.39 7.32 -29.07
N PRO A 201 -1.06 6.45 -30.04
CA PRO A 201 -2.04 5.99 -31.02
C PRO A 201 -3.10 5.09 -30.37
N THR A 202 -4.31 5.11 -30.92
CA THR A 202 -5.33 4.10 -30.62
C THR A 202 -4.92 2.77 -31.22
N GLU A 203 -5.09 1.70 -30.44
CA GLU A 203 -4.74 0.33 -30.79
C GLU A 203 -5.94 -0.60 -30.51
N ALA A 204 -5.94 -1.80 -31.11
CA ALA A 204 -6.86 -2.85 -30.67
C ALA A 204 -6.32 -3.48 -29.37
N PRO A 205 -7.17 -3.73 -28.35
CA PRO A 205 -6.73 -4.45 -27.16
C PRO A 205 -6.28 -5.87 -27.52
N PRO A 206 -5.28 -6.44 -26.81
CA PRO A 206 -4.93 -7.85 -26.95
C PRO A 206 -6.15 -8.75 -26.77
N ALA A 207 -6.26 -9.82 -27.56
CA ALA A 207 -7.43 -10.71 -27.52
C ALA A 207 -7.67 -11.37 -26.15
N ALA A 208 -6.61 -11.57 -25.36
CA ALA A 208 -6.66 -12.13 -24.02
C ALA A 208 -7.03 -11.11 -22.92
N LEU A 209 -7.20 -9.83 -23.26
CA LEU A 209 -7.55 -8.75 -22.35
C LEU A 209 -9.02 -8.34 -22.53
N ASP A 210 -9.82 -8.47 -21.47
CA ASP A 210 -11.10 -7.77 -21.38
C ASP A 210 -10.87 -6.31 -20.95
N PHE A 211 -10.65 -5.43 -21.93
CA PHE A 211 -10.37 -4.02 -21.65
C PHE A 211 -11.59 -3.28 -21.09
N ASN A 212 -12.81 -3.68 -21.44
CA ASN A 212 -14.02 -3.04 -20.92
C ASN A 212 -14.19 -3.35 -19.42
N PHE A 213 -13.91 -4.59 -19.01
CA PHE A 213 -13.80 -4.94 -17.59
C PHE A 213 -12.63 -4.20 -16.96
N TRP A 214 -11.44 -4.16 -17.59
CA TRP A 214 -10.31 -3.41 -17.04
C TRP A 214 -10.65 -1.95 -16.71
N LEU A 215 -11.40 -1.26 -17.58
CA LEU A 215 -11.88 0.11 -17.30
C LEU A 215 -12.83 0.18 -16.10
N GLY A 216 -13.71 -0.81 -15.93
CA GLY A 216 -14.61 -0.87 -14.79
C GLY A 216 -15.47 0.38 -14.66
N GLN A 217 -15.44 0.97 -13.46
CA GLN A 217 -16.23 2.16 -13.10
C GLN A 217 -15.80 3.45 -13.82
N THR A 218 -14.63 3.48 -14.46
CA THR A 218 -14.05 4.71 -15.06
C THR A 218 -14.61 5.00 -16.46
N PRO A 219 -14.51 6.26 -16.97
CA PRO A 219 -15.02 6.61 -18.29
C PRO A 219 -14.52 5.72 -19.44
N LYS A 220 -15.38 5.50 -20.45
CA LYS A 220 -14.97 4.76 -21.65
C LYS A 220 -13.98 5.56 -22.48
N VAL A 221 -12.85 4.93 -22.81
CA VAL A 221 -11.81 5.49 -23.67
C VAL A 221 -11.34 4.45 -24.68
N ASP A 222 -10.71 4.93 -25.74
CA ASP A 222 -10.02 4.07 -26.69
C ASP A 222 -8.82 3.39 -26.02
N PHE A 223 -8.52 2.17 -26.47
CA PHE A 223 -7.37 1.43 -25.99
C PHE A 223 -6.07 2.01 -26.56
N CYS A 224 -5.06 2.15 -25.70
CA CYS A 224 -3.66 2.18 -26.09
C CYS A 224 -2.86 1.38 -25.06
N SER A 225 -1.79 0.71 -25.51
CA SER A 225 -0.96 -0.14 -24.64
C SER A 225 -0.40 0.59 -23.41
N ARG A 226 -0.27 1.92 -23.46
CA ARG A 226 0.21 2.79 -22.37
C ARG A 226 -0.82 3.07 -21.27
N ARG A 227 -2.06 2.54 -21.35
CA ARG A 227 -3.07 2.65 -20.29
C ARG A 227 -2.99 1.55 -19.24
N ILE A 228 -2.44 0.40 -19.59
CA ILE A 228 -2.38 -0.78 -18.72
C ILE A 228 -0.96 -0.99 -18.18
N GLY A 229 -0.75 -2.03 -17.37
CA GLY A 229 0.57 -2.40 -16.89
C GLY A 229 1.14 -1.42 -15.86
N TRP A 230 2.34 -0.88 -16.08
CA TRP A 230 2.93 0.11 -15.16
C TRP A 230 2.35 1.52 -15.35
N ASP A 231 1.96 1.84 -16.60
CA ASP A 231 1.68 3.21 -17.00
C ASP A 231 0.28 3.70 -16.66
N PHE A 232 -0.63 2.84 -16.17
CA PHE A 232 -1.95 3.27 -15.68
C PHE A 232 -1.83 4.40 -14.64
N ARG A 233 -0.72 4.42 -13.90
CA ARG A 233 -0.35 5.44 -12.90
C ARG A 233 -0.36 6.85 -13.46
N TRP A 234 -0.13 7.02 -14.76
CA TRP A 234 0.02 8.33 -15.39
C TRP A 234 -1.27 8.85 -16.03
N TRP A 235 -2.41 8.22 -15.69
CA TRP A 235 -3.74 8.60 -16.12
C TRP A 235 -4.60 8.88 -14.89
N LEU A 236 -5.06 10.12 -14.76
CA LEU A 236 -5.90 10.58 -13.66
C LEU A 236 -7.24 9.83 -13.60
N GLU A 237 -7.69 9.26 -14.72
CA GLU A 237 -8.86 8.38 -14.78
C GLU A 237 -8.71 7.15 -13.87
N TYR A 238 -7.50 6.61 -13.74
CA TYR A 238 -7.20 5.34 -13.07
C TYR A 238 -6.38 5.49 -11.78
N SER A 239 -5.74 6.64 -11.58
CA SER A 239 -4.79 6.89 -10.49
C SER A 239 -4.74 8.37 -10.10
N GLY A 240 -4.01 8.70 -9.03
CA GLY A 240 -3.65 10.08 -8.68
C GLY A 240 -2.22 10.46 -9.07
N GLY A 241 -1.55 9.67 -9.91
CA GLY A 241 -0.18 9.92 -10.31
C GLY A 241 0.84 9.62 -9.22
N GLN A 242 2.02 10.21 -9.38
CA GLN A 242 3.12 10.05 -8.45
C GLN A 242 2.79 10.54 -7.03
N VAL A 243 1.88 11.51 -6.92
CA VAL A 243 1.34 12.06 -5.67
C VAL A 243 0.69 10.98 -4.82
N THR A 244 -0.06 10.05 -5.42
CA THR A 244 -0.70 8.95 -4.68
C THR A 244 0.10 7.64 -4.77
N ASP A 245 0.82 7.38 -5.87
CA ASP A 245 1.57 6.14 -6.05
C ASP A 245 2.78 6.04 -5.09
N TRP A 246 3.68 7.02 -5.17
CA TRP A 246 4.84 7.09 -4.28
C TRP A 246 4.60 7.99 -3.08
N GLY A 247 3.86 9.10 -3.26
CA GLY A 247 3.65 10.08 -2.20
C GLY A 247 2.99 9.47 -0.96
N VAL A 248 2.09 8.49 -1.11
CA VAL A 248 1.45 7.81 0.02
C VAL A 248 2.45 7.05 0.90
N HIS A 249 3.58 6.56 0.36
CA HIS A 249 4.56 5.81 1.18
C HIS A 249 5.22 6.69 2.26
N HIS A 250 5.73 7.85 1.87
CA HIS A 250 6.41 8.75 2.80
C HIS A 250 5.43 9.62 3.56
N THR A 251 4.31 10.02 2.94
CA THR A 251 3.26 10.79 3.61
C THR A 251 2.60 9.97 4.73
N ASP A 252 2.40 8.66 4.53
CA ASP A 252 1.95 7.73 5.59
C ASP A 252 2.88 7.76 6.81
N ILE A 253 4.18 7.50 6.59
CA ILE A 253 5.16 7.50 7.68
C ILE A 253 5.29 8.88 8.32
N ALA A 254 5.23 9.96 7.53
CA ALA A 254 5.27 11.33 8.03
C ALA A 254 4.08 11.61 8.95
N MET A 255 2.86 11.28 8.52
CA MET A 255 1.66 11.47 9.34
C MET A 255 1.76 10.68 10.65
N TRP A 256 2.27 9.45 10.61
CA TRP A 256 2.43 8.64 11.82
C TRP A 256 3.52 9.18 12.77
N ALA A 257 4.65 9.62 12.23
CA ALA A 257 5.73 10.25 12.99
C ALA A 257 5.31 11.58 13.65
N LEU A 258 4.49 12.36 12.95
CA LEU A 258 4.01 13.67 13.38
C LEU A 258 2.73 13.60 14.24
N GLY A 259 2.22 12.39 14.54
CA GLY A 259 1.01 12.17 15.34
C GLY A 259 -0.28 12.64 14.68
N GLY A 260 -0.36 12.58 13.35
CA GLY A 260 -1.52 12.96 12.55
C GLY A 260 -2.20 11.81 11.80
N ASP A 261 -1.74 10.57 11.96
CA ASP A 261 -2.29 9.37 11.29
C ASP A 261 -3.74 9.09 11.66
N GLU A 262 -4.16 9.39 12.90
CA GLU A 262 -5.56 9.26 13.33
C GLU A 262 -6.39 10.53 13.07
N MET A 263 -5.77 11.70 13.04
CA MET A 263 -6.47 13.00 12.94
C MET A 263 -6.66 13.50 11.51
N GLY A 264 -5.79 13.08 10.58
CA GLY A 264 -5.80 13.55 9.20
C GLY A 264 -5.23 14.96 9.00
N VAL A 265 -5.35 15.42 7.75
CA VAL A 265 -4.96 16.76 7.29
C VAL A 265 -6.19 17.67 7.36
N VAL A 266 -6.02 18.89 7.86
CA VAL A 266 -7.09 19.91 7.96
C VAL A 266 -6.95 21.01 6.91
N GLN A 267 -5.81 21.06 6.21
CA GLN A 267 -5.55 22.08 5.22
C GLN A 267 -4.55 21.58 4.18
N ALA A 268 -4.81 21.89 2.91
CA ALA A 268 -3.91 21.58 1.80
C ALA A 268 -3.78 22.79 0.87
N GLU A 269 -2.57 23.04 0.38
CA GLU A 269 -2.28 24.01 -0.67
C GLU A 269 -1.20 23.42 -1.56
N GLY A 270 -1.22 23.69 -2.86
CA GLY A 270 -0.17 23.16 -3.72
C GLY A 270 -0.22 23.68 -5.14
N LYS A 271 0.91 23.51 -5.81
CA LYS A 271 1.09 23.80 -7.23
C LYS A 271 1.73 22.60 -7.91
N GLY A 272 1.36 22.39 -9.17
CA GLY A 272 1.95 21.34 -9.99
C GLY A 272 1.92 21.67 -11.48
N THR A 273 2.70 20.94 -12.25
CA THR A 273 2.74 21.05 -13.71
C THR A 273 2.05 19.86 -14.34
N PHE A 274 1.13 20.11 -15.27
CA PHE A 274 0.34 19.08 -15.96
C PHE A 274 0.48 19.21 -17.48
N PRO A 275 1.60 18.78 -18.09
CA PRO A 275 1.83 18.98 -19.52
C PRO A 275 0.79 18.35 -20.45
N GLY A 276 0.07 17.31 -19.99
CA GLY A 276 -1.01 16.66 -20.73
C GLY A 276 -2.40 17.24 -20.51
N ILE A 277 -2.51 18.32 -19.74
CA ILE A 277 -3.79 19.00 -19.46
C ILE A 277 -3.69 20.43 -20.00
N PRO A 278 -4.47 20.79 -21.02
CA PRO A 278 -4.55 22.18 -21.50
C PRO A 278 -5.03 23.13 -20.42
N ASP A 279 -4.49 24.35 -20.41
CA ASP A 279 -4.94 25.41 -19.50
C ASP A 279 -6.44 25.69 -19.68
N GLY A 280 -7.16 25.86 -18.56
CA GLY A 280 -8.60 26.10 -18.54
C GLY A 280 -9.47 24.84 -18.69
N THR A 281 -8.89 23.64 -18.71
CA THR A 281 -9.66 22.39 -18.67
C THR A 281 -10.53 22.33 -17.42
N ASP A 282 -11.83 22.08 -17.58
CA ASP A 282 -12.71 21.69 -16.47
C ASP A 282 -12.34 20.27 -16.01
N MET A 283 -11.53 20.20 -14.96
CA MET A 283 -11.03 18.96 -14.40
C MET A 283 -12.15 18.08 -13.84
N VAL A 284 -13.21 18.67 -13.28
CA VAL A 284 -14.36 17.90 -12.79
C VAL A 284 -15.08 17.25 -13.96
N ALA A 285 -15.31 17.99 -15.05
CA ALA A 285 -15.92 17.43 -16.26
C ALA A 285 -15.05 16.32 -16.88
N PHE A 286 -13.73 16.50 -16.93
CA PHE A 286 -12.80 15.48 -17.43
C PHE A 286 -12.84 14.19 -16.58
N LEU A 287 -12.70 14.29 -15.25
CA LEU A 287 -12.68 13.13 -14.36
C LEU A 287 -14.02 12.35 -14.35
N ASN A 288 -15.12 13.03 -14.67
CA ASN A 288 -16.45 12.44 -14.85
C ASN A 288 -16.73 12.01 -16.31
N GLY A 289 -15.74 12.03 -17.21
CA GLY A 289 -15.88 11.57 -18.58
C GLY A 289 -16.70 12.48 -19.51
N LYS A 290 -17.05 13.69 -19.07
CA LYS A 290 -17.81 14.69 -19.83
C LYS A 290 -16.93 15.47 -20.81
N THR A 291 -15.64 15.55 -20.51
CA THR A 291 -14.61 16.14 -21.38
C THR A 291 -13.58 15.08 -21.73
N LYS A 292 -13.15 15.01 -22.99
CA LYS A 292 -12.07 14.12 -23.43
C LYS A 292 -10.76 14.90 -23.56
N LEU A 293 -9.67 14.32 -23.07
CA LEU A 293 -8.32 14.80 -23.33
C LEU A 293 -7.64 13.94 -24.41
N PRO A 294 -6.59 14.45 -25.09
CA PRO A 294 -5.72 13.62 -25.93
C PRO A 294 -5.22 12.39 -25.16
N GLN A 295 -4.90 11.30 -25.87
CA GLN A 295 -4.33 10.08 -25.27
C GLN A 295 -2.89 10.31 -24.80
N GLN A 296 -2.71 11.13 -23.79
CA GLN A 296 -1.44 11.55 -23.23
C GLN A 296 -1.50 11.40 -21.71
N PHE A 297 -0.36 11.13 -21.09
CA PHE A 297 -0.26 11.17 -19.64
C PHE A 297 -0.66 12.55 -19.11
N ASN A 298 -1.53 12.56 -18.09
CA ASN A 298 -2.26 13.75 -17.65
C ASN A 298 -2.14 13.99 -16.13
N VAL A 299 -1.18 13.34 -15.46
CA VAL A 299 -0.88 13.56 -14.03
C VAL A 299 0.10 14.71 -13.81
N ALA A 300 0.26 15.13 -12.55
CA ALA A 300 1.26 16.12 -12.17
C ALA A 300 2.68 15.56 -12.43
N GLN A 301 3.47 16.23 -13.27
CA GLN A 301 4.86 15.88 -13.52
C GLN A 301 5.76 16.34 -12.38
N THR A 302 5.56 17.59 -11.96
CA THR A 302 6.14 18.17 -10.76
C THR A 302 5.06 18.69 -9.85
N PHE A 303 5.33 18.71 -8.54
CA PHE A 303 4.42 19.21 -7.52
C PHE A 303 5.16 19.69 -6.28
N ASP A 304 4.56 20.66 -5.62
CA ASP A 304 4.99 21.23 -4.33
C ASP A 304 3.72 21.56 -3.56
N CYS A 305 3.41 20.74 -2.56
CA CYS A 305 2.18 20.80 -1.80
C CYS A 305 2.48 20.87 -0.30
N ASP A 306 1.88 21.83 0.39
CA ASP A 306 1.95 22.02 1.82
C ASP A 306 0.64 21.50 2.47
N LEU A 307 0.80 20.60 3.43
CA LEU A 307 -0.28 19.97 4.19
C LEU A 307 -0.14 20.34 5.66
N THR A 308 -1.25 20.69 6.31
CA THR A 308 -1.29 20.94 7.77
C THR A 308 -2.14 19.89 8.47
N LEU A 309 -1.59 19.26 9.49
CA LEU A 309 -2.28 18.29 10.34
C LEU A 309 -3.10 19.02 11.42
N ALA A 310 -4.11 18.36 11.98
CA ALA A 310 -4.97 18.94 13.01
C ALA A 310 -4.21 19.41 14.27
N ASN A 311 -3.11 18.75 14.62
CA ASN A 311 -2.22 19.14 15.72
C ASN A 311 -1.25 20.30 15.35
N GLY A 312 -1.38 20.83 14.13
CA GLY A 312 -0.60 21.93 13.59
C GLY A 312 0.76 21.54 13.00
N ASN A 313 1.22 20.29 13.11
CA ASN A 313 2.43 19.83 12.41
C ASN A 313 2.20 19.87 10.90
N THR A 314 3.27 19.98 10.11
CA THR A 314 3.16 20.20 8.66
C THR A 314 3.94 19.16 7.85
N ILE A 315 3.43 18.85 6.67
CA ILE A 315 4.07 17.95 5.71
C ILE A 315 4.18 18.71 4.38
N LYS A 316 5.39 18.80 3.84
CA LYS A 316 5.62 19.19 2.44
C LYS A 316 5.70 17.93 1.59
N LEU A 317 4.76 17.74 0.68
CA LEU A 317 4.77 16.69 -0.34
C LEU A 317 5.30 17.29 -1.65
N VAL A 318 6.48 16.83 -2.08
CA VAL A 318 7.22 17.46 -3.18
C VAL A 318 7.81 16.44 -4.15
N SER A 319 7.87 16.82 -5.43
CA SER A 319 8.55 16.05 -6.47
C SER A 319 10.06 16.35 -6.49
N ASP A 320 10.87 15.55 -5.81
CA ASP A 320 12.34 15.63 -5.79
C ASP A 320 12.94 14.22 -5.49
N ARG A 321 14.04 14.10 -4.75
CA ARG A 321 14.65 12.81 -4.43
C ARG A 321 13.75 11.94 -3.57
N ASN A 322 13.76 10.63 -3.77
CA ASN A 322 12.93 9.70 -3.00
C ASN A 322 13.46 9.51 -1.56
N GLU A 323 12.96 10.33 -0.63
CA GLU A 323 13.36 10.33 0.79
C GLU A 323 12.32 11.02 1.69
N LEU A 324 12.33 10.65 2.97
CA LEU A 324 11.56 11.33 4.02
C LEU A 324 12.53 12.04 4.97
N LEU A 325 12.31 13.34 5.17
CA LEU A 325 12.94 14.12 6.23
C LEU A 325 11.94 14.38 7.34
N LEU A 326 12.37 14.20 8.59
CA LEU A 326 11.62 14.57 9.78
C LEU A 326 12.45 15.58 10.57
N GLU A 327 11.88 16.75 10.83
CA GLU A 327 12.59 17.90 11.39
C GLU A 327 11.76 18.53 12.52
N GLY A 328 12.46 19.04 13.53
CA GLY A 328 11.90 19.88 14.58
C GLY A 328 12.99 20.78 15.16
N GLU A 329 12.67 21.58 16.18
CA GLU A 329 13.62 22.58 16.67
C GLU A 329 14.90 22.00 17.31
N LYS A 330 14.89 20.73 17.70
CA LYS A 330 16.04 20.06 18.37
C LYS A 330 16.86 19.19 17.43
N GLY A 331 16.41 18.98 16.20
CA GLY A 331 17.16 18.20 15.24
C GLY A 331 16.36 17.71 14.06
N ARG A 332 17.02 16.89 13.25
CA ARG A 332 16.43 16.25 12.08
C ARG A 332 16.97 14.86 11.85
N LEU A 333 16.19 14.05 11.16
CA LEU A 333 16.61 12.76 10.62
C LEU A 333 16.06 12.55 9.22
N ARG A 334 16.74 11.71 8.47
CA ARG A 334 16.38 11.28 7.12
C ARG A 334 16.17 9.78 7.14
N VAL A 335 15.10 9.31 6.51
CA VAL A 335 14.81 7.89 6.35
C VAL A 335 14.39 7.56 4.92
N ASN A 336 14.91 6.45 4.40
CA ASN A 336 14.41 5.80 3.19
C ASN A 336 14.54 4.27 3.31
N ARG A 337 14.25 3.53 2.24
CA ARG A 337 14.28 2.06 2.25
C ARG A 337 15.68 1.44 2.44
N GLY A 338 16.75 2.24 2.39
CA GLY A 338 18.14 1.78 2.52
C GLY A 338 18.91 2.36 3.72
N SER A 339 18.46 3.47 4.31
CA SER A 339 19.15 4.08 5.45
C SER A 339 18.24 4.93 6.34
N LEU A 340 18.63 5.01 7.62
CA LEU A 340 18.16 5.96 8.63
C LEU A 340 19.39 6.74 9.13
N THR A 341 19.40 8.06 8.97
CA THR A 341 20.58 8.90 9.21
C THR A 341 20.22 10.22 9.90
N GLY A 342 21.14 10.76 10.68
CA GLY A 342 21.01 12.04 11.38
C GLY A 342 21.80 12.03 12.68
N LYS A 343 22.13 13.21 13.22
CA LYS A 343 22.95 13.31 14.45
C LYS A 343 22.34 12.55 15.63
N ILE A 344 21.03 12.62 15.81
CA ILE A 344 20.30 11.88 16.86
C ILE A 344 20.44 10.36 16.65
N VAL A 345 20.41 9.90 15.40
CA VAL A 345 20.58 8.49 15.07
C VAL A 345 22.01 8.02 15.38
N GLU A 346 23.01 8.86 15.10
CA GLU A 346 24.42 8.58 15.45
C GLU A 346 24.61 8.49 16.97
N ASP A 347 23.99 9.40 17.73
CA ASP A 347 24.07 9.43 19.20
C ASP A 347 23.41 8.19 19.83
N ILE A 348 22.21 7.83 19.37
CA ILE A 348 21.54 6.58 19.77
C ILE A 348 22.43 5.39 19.42
N ASN A 349 23.06 5.40 18.25
CA ASN A 349 23.91 4.28 17.83
C ASN A 349 25.23 4.16 18.60
N ALA A 350 25.68 5.23 19.25
CA ALA A 350 26.88 5.24 20.09
C ALA A 350 26.60 4.75 21.53
N ASP A 351 25.35 4.80 22.00
CA ASP A 351 24.96 4.42 23.35
C ASP A 351 24.10 3.13 23.38
N PRO A 352 24.62 2.01 23.91
CA PRO A 352 23.87 0.75 24.00
C PRO A 352 22.51 0.86 24.70
N LYS A 353 22.38 1.74 25.72
CA LYS A 353 21.11 1.91 26.44
C LYS A 353 20.06 2.62 25.57
N GLN A 354 20.49 3.55 24.71
CA GLN A 354 19.58 4.21 23.77
C GLN A 354 19.15 3.28 22.64
N LYS A 355 20.02 2.34 22.21
CA LYS A 355 19.61 1.28 21.27
C LYS A 355 18.52 0.39 21.86
N GLU A 356 18.73 -0.08 23.09
CA GLU A 356 17.77 -0.92 23.79
C GLU A 356 16.43 -0.20 23.96
N TRP A 357 16.46 1.07 24.40
CA TRP A 357 15.27 1.93 24.44
C TRP A 357 14.57 2.03 23.08
N LEU A 358 15.31 2.28 21.99
CA LEU A 358 14.72 2.43 20.67
C LEU A 358 14.06 1.14 20.18
N ASP A 359 14.69 -0.01 20.45
CA ASP A 359 14.11 -1.31 20.10
C ASP A 359 12.83 -1.58 20.92
N GLU A 360 12.79 -1.23 22.22
CA GLU A 360 11.56 -1.29 23.04
C GLU A 360 10.45 -0.39 22.50
N GLU A 361 10.76 0.85 22.11
CA GLU A 361 9.77 1.78 21.54
C GLU A 361 9.23 1.28 20.19
N VAL A 362 10.07 0.64 19.37
CA VAL A 362 9.61 -0.02 18.13
C VAL A 362 8.64 -1.15 18.44
N HIS A 363 8.91 -1.98 19.46
CA HIS A 363 7.99 -3.04 19.87
C HIS A 363 6.65 -2.49 20.35
N LYS A 364 6.65 -1.42 21.17
CA LYS A 364 5.42 -0.73 21.61
C LYS A 364 4.64 -0.15 20.43
N LEU A 365 5.33 0.53 19.50
CA LEU A 365 4.73 1.11 18.30
C LEU A 365 4.10 0.02 17.42
N TYR A 366 4.73 -1.15 17.35
CA TYR A 366 4.22 -2.33 16.65
C TYR A 366 3.19 -3.13 17.46
N ARG A 367 2.66 -2.56 18.56
CA ARG A 367 1.65 -3.15 19.46
C ARG A 367 2.07 -4.51 20.02
N ASN A 368 3.37 -4.72 20.22
CA ASN A 368 3.99 -5.97 20.65
C ASN A 368 3.63 -7.19 19.78
N MET A 369 3.13 -6.97 18.55
CA MET A 369 2.94 -8.05 17.58
C MET A 369 4.29 -8.56 17.07
N PRO A 370 4.37 -9.80 16.56
CA PRO A 370 5.59 -10.30 15.94
C PRO A 370 5.97 -9.50 14.68
N ILE A 371 7.19 -8.96 14.64
CA ILE A 371 7.73 -8.26 13.46
C ILE A 371 8.33 -9.30 12.50
N GLN A 372 7.49 -9.85 11.62
CA GLN A 372 7.85 -10.97 10.72
C GLN A 372 7.68 -10.65 9.23
N GLY A 373 7.52 -9.37 8.89
CA GLY A 373 7.24 -8.92 7.53
C GLY A 373 5.75 -8.66 7.29
N HIS A 374 5.45 -8.02 6.17
CA HIS A 374 4.15 -7.39 5.96
C HIS A 374 3.01 -8.40 5.77
N MET A 375 3.22 -9.41 4.92
CA MET A 375 2.22 -10.47 4.71
C MET A 375 2.06 -11.40 5.93
N ALA A 376 3.12 -11.56 6.72
CA ALA A 376 3.06 -12.31 7.97
C ALA A 376 2.22 -11.56 9.03
N ASN A 377 2.30 -10.23 9.08
CA ASN A 377 1.40 -9.43 9.91
C ASN A 377 -0.07 -9.64 9.53
N PHE A 378 -0.38 -9.71 8.24
CA PHE A 378 -1.75 -9.97 7.77
C PHE A 378 -2.27 -11.31 8.28
N LEU A 379 -1.50 -12.39 8.08
CA LEU A 379 -1.86 -13.72 8.57
C LEU A 379 -1.99 -13.76 10.10
N HIS A 380 -1.06 -13.11 10.82
CA HIS A 380 -1.13 -13.00 12.28
C HIS A 380 -2.45 -12.36 12.71
N CYS A 381 -2.81 -11.22 12.13
CA CYS A 381 -4.03 -10.48 12.44
C CYS A 381 -5.32 -11.22 12.07
N ILE A 382 -5.32 -12.04 11.00
CA ILE A 382 -6.45 -12.93 10.73
C ILE A 382 -6.61 -13.96 11.87
N LYS A 383 -5.50 -14.56 12.32
CA LYS A 383 -5.52 -15.63 13.32
C LYS A 383 -5.80 -15.13 14.74
N SER A 384 -5.27 -13.96 15.11
CA SER A 384 -5.39 -13.42 16.47
C SER A 384 -6.61 -12.50 16.64
N GLY A 385 -7.13 -11.93 15.55
CA GLY A 385 -8.11 -10.85 15.61
C GLY A 385 -7.50 -9.47 15.90
N ASP A 386 -6.17 -9.35 15.97
CA ASP A 386 -5.50 -8.07 16.14
C ASP A 386 -5.71 -7.17 14.92
N LYS A 387 -5.69 -5.85 15.14
CA LYS A 387 -5.69 -4.87 14.05
C LYS A 387 -4.34 -4.94 13.29
N PRO A 388 -4.32 -5.01 11.95
CA PRO A 388 -3.08 -4.92 11.16
C PRO A 388 -2.29 -3.64 11.42
N ILE A 389 -0.96 -3.69 11.37
CA ILE A 389 -0.11 -2.48 11.58
C ILE A 389 -0.36 -1.42 10.51
N SER A 390 -0.77 -1.89 9.33
CA SER A 390 -1.22 -1.09 8.21
C SER A 390 -2.74 -1.24 8.04
N ASP A 391 -3.48 -0.58 8.93
CA ASP A 391 -4.94 -0.66 8.99
C ASP A 391 -5.65 0.32 8.06
N VAL A 392 -6.88 -0.01 7.69
CA VAL A 392 -7.72 0.82 6.81
C VAL A 392 -7.91 2.25 7.33
N TRP A 393 -7.99 2.44 8.65
CA TRP A 393 -8.38 3.71 9.27
C TRP A 393 -7.32 4.77 9.06
N THR A 394 -6.09 4.46 9.47
CA THR A 394 -4.96 5.37 9.35
C THR A 394 -4.56 5.56 7.88
N HIS A 395 -4.67 4.53 7.04
CA HIS A 395 -4.33 4.64 5.62
C HIS A 395 -5.33 5.43 4.78
N CYS A 396 -6.62 5.44 5.16
CA CYS A 396 -7.58 6.37 4.57
C CYS A 396 -7.16 7.83 4.81
N ASN A 397 -6.68 8.17 6.01
CA ASN A 397 -6.15 9.50 6.28
C ASN A 397 -4.90 9.81 5.44
N SER A 398 -3.98 8.84 5.32
CA SER A 398 -2.75 9.01 4.53
C SER A 398 -3.01 9.19 3.03
N VAL A 399 -3.90 8.40 2.44
CA VAL A 399 -4.22 8.54 1.01
C VAL A 399 -5.04 9.81 0.75
N ASN A 400 -5.93 10.20 1.69
CA ASN A 400 -6.67 11.46 1.60
C ASN A 400 -5.75 12.68 1.59
N ALA A 401 -4.62 12.64 2.31
CA ALA A 401 -3.59 13.69 2.24
C ALA A 401 -3.06 13.88 0.81
N CYS A 402 -2.79 12.78 0.11
CA CYS A 402 -2.35 12.80 -1.30
C CYS A 402 -3.48 13.26 -2.25
N HIS A 403 -4.72 12.83 -2.02
CA HIS A 403 -5.87 13.28 -2.81
C HIS A 403 -6.11 14.78 -2.64
N MET A 404 -6.04 15.30 -1.42
CA MET A 404 -6.13 16.73 -1.14
C MET A 404 -5.02 17.53 -1.81
N ALA A 405 -3.78 16.99 -1.86
CA ALA A 405 -2.70 17.61 -2.60
C ALA A 405 -3.02 17.74 -4.10
N ASN A 406 -3.53 16.68 -4.73
CA ASN A 406 -3.99 16.74 -6.13
C ASN A 406 -5.11 17.78 -6.33
N ILE A 407 -6.13 17.78 -5.46
CA ILE A 407 -7.27 18.70 -5.57
C ILE A 407 -6.81 20.16 -5.39
N ALA A 408 -5.93 20.43 -4.43
CA ALA A 408 -5.34 21.75 -4.22
C ALA A 408 -4.59 22.26 -5.46
N MET A 409 -3.88 21.38 -6.17
CA MET A 409 -3.23 21.73 -7.44
C MET A 409 -4.23 22.01 -8.57
N PHE A 410 -5.37 21.31 -8.62
CA PHE A 410 -6.40 21.56 -9.63
C PHE A 410 -7.08 22.91 -9.43
N VAL A 411 -7.49 23.21 -8.19
CA VAL A 411 -8.21 24.46 -7.85
C VAL A 411 -7.28 25.65 -7.61
N LYS A 412 -5.96 25.41 -7.51
CA LYS A 412 -4.89 26.42 -7.39
C LYS A 412 -5.10 27.41 -6.24
N ARG A 413 -5.63 26.90 -5.12
CA ARG A 413 -5.85 27.68 -3.90
C ARG A 413 -5.71 26.81 -2.67
N LYS A 414 -5.59 27.49 -1.53
CA LYS A 414 -5.58 26.89 -0.20
C LYS A 414 -6.98 26.36 0.16
N LEU A 415 -7.04 25.10 0.58
CA LEU A 415 -8.27 24.41 0.97
C LEU A 415 -8.28 24.13 2.47
N GLN A 416 -9.44 24.30 3.10
CA GLN A 416 -9.72 23.85 4.46
C GLN A 416 -10.54 22.57 4.40
N PHE A 417 -10.17 21.55 5.17
CA PHE A 417 -10.79 20.23 5.17
C PHE A 417 -11.21 19.84 6.58
N ASP A 418 -12.43 19.32 6.69
CA ASP A 418 -12.92 18.72 7.92
C ASP A 418 -12.71 17.19 7.86
N PRO A 419 -11.76 16.62 8.62
CA PRO A 419 -11.50 15.19 8.61
C PRO A 419 -12.63 14.36 9.25
N ALA A 420 -13.52 14.96 10.04
CA ALA A 420 -14.66 14.24 10.62
C ALA A 420 -15.75 14.01 9.57
N THR A 421 -16.02 15.01 8.74
CA THR A 421 -17.03 14.93 7.68
C THR A 421 -16.46 14.57 6.32
N TYR A 422 -15.13 14.48 6.16
CA TYR A 422 -14.38 14.34 4.90
C TYR A 422 -14.88 15.31 3.82
N GLN A 423 -14.98 16.60 4.16
CA GLN A 423 -15.43 17.64 3.23
C GLN A 423 -14.51 18.85 3.27
N PHE A 424 -14.42 19.56 2.14
CA PHE A 424 -13.81 20.88 2.10
C PHE A 424 -14.79 21.92 2.65
N VAL A 425 -14.37 22.65 3.67
CA VAL A 425 -15.22 23.58 4.40
C VAL A 425 -15.56 24.78 3.52
N GLY A 426 -16.83 24.90 3.13
CA GLY A 426 -17.33 26.04 2.35
C GLY A 426 -16.84 26.11 0.90
N ASP A 427 -16.29 25.02 0.35
CA ASP A 427 -15.74 24.99 -1.02
C ASP A 427 -16.49 23.97 -1.90
N GLU A 428 -17.56 24.43 -2.56
CA GLU A 428 -18.40 23.59 -3.43
C GLU A 428 -17.62 23.02 -4.62
N GLU A 429 -16.70 23.79 -5.21
CA GLU A 429 -15.90 23.35 -6.35
C GLU A 429 -14.93 22.23 -5.94
N ALA A 430 -14.20 22.39 -4.83
CA ALA A 430 -13.31 21.35 -4.31
C ALA A 430 -14.10 20.09 -3.91
N ASN A 431 -15.30 20.26 -3.33
CA ASN A 431 -16.16 19.14 -2.96
C ASN A 431 -16.64 18.30 -4.16
N ARG A 432 -16.69 18.87 -5.38
CA ARG A 432 -17.00 18.11 -6.60
C ARG A 432 -15.91 17.10 -7.01
N PHE A 433 -14.73 17.14 -6.39
CA PHE A 433 -13.65 16.17 -6.60
C PHE A 433 -13.65 15.02 -5.58
N LEU A 434 -14.52 15.06 -4.56
CA LEU A 434 -14.54 14.03 -3.51
C LEU A 434 -14.96 12.65 -4.02
N SER A 435 -15.72 12.62 -5.11
CA SER A 435 -16.20 11.41 -5.79
C SER A 435 -16.15 11.60 -7.31
N ARG A 436 -16.47 10.53 -8.04
CA ARG A 436 -16.55 10.54 -9.51
C ARG A 436 -17.79 9.81 -9.95
N GLU A 437 -18.38 10.28 -11.05
CA GLU A 437 -19.43 9.58 -11.77
C GLU A 437 -18.91 8.22 -12.24
N ARG A 438 -19.66 7.18 -11.90
CA ARG A 438 -19.38 5.80 -12.31
C ARG A 438 -20.23 5.47 -13.51
N ARG A 439 -19.73 4.57 -14.35
CA ARG A 439 -20.53 4.02 -15.45
C ARG A 439 -21.70 3.21 -14.91
N ASP A 440 -22.88 3.35 -15.54
CA ASP A 440 -24.13 2.65 -15.17
C ASP A 440 -23.97 1.14 -14.93
N ASP A 441 -23.13 0.46 -15.73
CA ASP A 441 -22.85 -0.97 -15.61
C ASP A 441 -22.18 -1.36 -14.27
N TRP A 442 -21.67 -0.39 -13.52
CA TRP A 442 -20.82 -0.59 -12.35
C TRP A 442 -21.32 0.10 -11.07
N GLY A 443 -22.47 0.78 -11.12
CA GLY A 443 -23.16 1.35 -9.95
C GLY A 443 -22.69 2.74 -9.60
#